data_AF-A0A2J7PUC3-F1
#
_entry.id   AF-A0A2J7PUC3-F1
#
_cell.length_a   1.000
_cell.length_b   1.000
_cell.length_c   1.000
_cell.angle_alpha   90.00
_cell.angle_beta   90.00
_cell.angle_gamma   90.00
#
_symmetry.space_group_name_H-M   'P 1'
#
loop_
_entity.id
_entity.type
_entity.pdbx_description
1 polymer ?
#
loop_
_entity_poly.entity_id
_entity_poly.type
_entity_poly.pdbx_seq_one_letter_code
_entity_poly.pdbx_strand_id
1 'polypeptide(L)'
;MTNVNVSDDIKKAAVIACKYFHVSARHVSDAFLTQEGRKTYVTSAAYLELIRSFTDLTNAKQEEIMKAKLRYMCGLDKLLFAAEQVAAMQKELSELKPQLVLAADRGRDMMREIEKETVKVGAASSQVRSDEKIANLQAAAAQDLKSECEADLAQAIPILEDAIAALNTLKPTDITLVKSMKNPPDAIKLVMAAVCVMKDVKPDRINDPTTG
;
A
#
# COMPACT_ATOMS: atom_id res chain seq x y z
N MET A 1 30.44 46.78 51.79
CA MET A 1 30.52 46.11 50.48
C MET A 1 30.48 44.59 50.61
N THR A 2 29.67 44.05 51.53
CA THR A 2 29.64 42.61 51.84
C THR A 2 28.83 41.80 50.81
N ASN A 3 27.91 42.45 50.10
CA ASN A 3 26.96 41.82 49.17
C ASN A 3 27.35 41.96 47.69
N VAL A 4 28.63 42.19 47.37
CA VAL A 4 29.13 42.26 45.99
C VAL A 4 29.94 41.01 45.68
N ASN A 5 29.58 40.30 44.61
CA ASN A 5 30.27 39.09 44.17
C ASN A 5 31.53 39.43 43.35
N VAL A 6 32.53 39.97 44.04
CA VAL A 6 33.88 40.26 43.51
C VAL A 6 34.94 39.79 44.50
N SER A 7 36.19 39.63 44.04
CA SER A 7 37.29 39.22 44.91
C SER A 7 37.52 40.22 46.04
N ASP A 8 38.02 39.73 47.17
CA ASP A 8 38.22 40.58 48.35
C ASP A 8 39.27 41.68 48.12
N ASP A 9 40.23 41.46 47.21
CA ASP A 9 41.19 42.50 46.81
C ASP A 9 40.50 43.64 46.07
N ILE A 10 39.55 43.33 45.18
CA ILE A 10 38.74 44.34 44.49
C ILE A 10 37.85 45.09 45.50
N LYS A 11 37.26 44.39 46.48
CA LYS A 11 36.48 45.04 47.54
C LYS A 11 37.32 46.03 48.32
N LYS A 12 38.54 45.64 48.72
CA LYS A 12 39.48 46.52 49.44
C LYS A 12 39.86 47.74 48.59
N ALA A 13 40.19 47.53 47.31
CA ALA A 13 40.49 48.61 46.39
C ALA A 13 39.31 49.59 46.21
N ALA A 14 38.08 49.07 46.10
CA ALA A 14 36.88 49.88 45.98
C ALA A 14 36.61 50.72 47.24
N VAL A 15 36.85 50.17 48.43
CA VAL A 15 36.77 50.94 49.70
C VAL A 15 37.81 52.06 49.72
N ILE A 16 39.05 51.79 49.30
CA ILE A 16 40.12 52.81 49.23
C ILE A 16 39.74 53.93 48.24
N ALA A 17 39.19 53.57 47.07
CA ALA A 17 38.73 54.53 46.07
C ALA A 17 37.57 55.39 46.60
N CYS A 18 36.56 54.78 47.25
CA CYS A 18 35.46 55.51 47.86
C CYS A 18 35.95 56.52 48.91
N LYS A 19 36.93 56.10 49.75
CA LYS A 19 37.56 57.00 50.74
C LYS A 19 38.22 58.19 50.03
N TYR A 20 38.99 57.93 48.98
CA TYR A 20 39.65 58.98 48.20
C TYR A 20 38.63 59.97 47.62
N PHE A 21 37.56 59.49 47.00
CA PHE A 21 36.51 60.36 46.45
C PHE A 21 35.82 61.21 47.52
N HIS A 22 35.52 60.63 48.68
CA HIS A 22 34.89 61.38 49.76
C HIS A 22 35.79 62.49 50.32
N VAL A 23 37.08 62.20 50.53
CA VAL A 23 38.06 63.20 51.00
C VAL A 23 38.27 64.28 49.93
N SER A 24 38.37 63.90 48.66
CA SER A 24 38.50 64.83 47.54
C SER A 24 37.28 65.75 47.44
N ALA A 25 36.06 65.20 47.54
CA ALA A 25 34.82 65.97 47.53
C ALA A 25 34.77 66.99 48.67
N ARG A 26 35.30 66.64 49.85
CA ARG A 26 35.43 67.59 50.97
C ARG A 26 36.37 68.76 50.62
N HIS A 27 37.55 68.49 50.06
CA HIS A 27 38.47 69.55 49.65
C HIS A 27 37.86 70.45 48.56
N VAL A 28 37.14 69.87 47.60
CA VAL A 28 36.43 70.64 46.56
C VAL A 28 35.31 71.49 47.18
N SER A 29 34.59 70.97 48.16
CA SER A 29 33.57 71.72 48.89
C SER A 29 34.15 72.93 49.62
N ASP A 30 35.32 72.79 50.23
CA ASP A 30 36.02 73.90 50.91
C ASP A 30 36.53 74.96 49.90
N ALA A 31 37.05 74.51 48.76
CA ALA A 31 37.46 75.40 47.67
C ALA A 31 36.27 76.16 47.08
N PHE A 32 35.15 75.48 46.87
CA PHE A 32 33.91 76.07 46.35
C PHE A 32 33.35 77.14 47.30
N LEU A 33 33.39 76.91 48.61
CA LEU A 33 33.02 77.92 49.60
C LEU A 33 33.90 79.17 49.50
N THR A 34 35.20 78.97 49.31
CA THR A 34 36.18 80.07 49.20
C THR A 34 35.99 80.90 47.94
N GLN A 35 35.67 80.25 46.81
CA GLN A 35 35.55 80.91 45.51
C GLN A 35 34.18 81.56 45.29
N GLU A 36 33.11 80.86 45.67
CA GLU A 36 31.73 81.22 45.30
C GLU A 36 30.90 81.71 46.50
N GLY A 37 31.46 81.68 47.71
CA GLY A 37 30.76 82.05 48.95
C GLY A 37 29.61 81.10 49.34
N ARG A 38 29.42 80.00 48.62
CA ARG A 38 28.32 79.03 48.83
C ARG A 38 28.81 77.80 49.57
N LYS A 39 28.10 77.41 50.63
CA LYS A 39 28.48 76.25 51.47
C LYS A 39 27.77 74.98 51.04
N THR A 40 28.56 73.94 50.74
CA THR A 40 28.09 72.56 50.56
C THR A 40 28.54 71.68 51.72
N TYR A 41 27.78 70.62 52.03
CA TYR A 41 28.06 69.75 53.17
C TYR A 41 28.37 68.33 52.69
N VAL A 42 29.58 67.87 52.99
CA VAL A 42 30.00 66.49 52.75
C VAL A 42 29.92 65.73 54.08
N THR A 43 28.91 64.88 54.22
CA THR A 43 28.60 64.18 55.48
C THR A 43 28.99 62.70 55.41
N SER A 44 29.15 62.06 56.58
CA SER A 44 29.34 60.61 56.67
C SER A 44 28.16 59.82 56.08
N ALA A 45 26.95 60.38 56.10
CA ALA A 45 25.78 59.79 55.44
C ALA A 45 25.99 59.69 53.91
N ALA A 46 26.49 60.76 53.27
CA ALA A 46 26.81 60.75 51.85
C ALA A 46 27.92 59.74 51.49
N TYR A 47 28.84 59.46 52.41
CA TYR A 47 29.84 58.40 52.23
C TYR A 47 29.22 56.99 52.23
N LEU A 48 28.31 56.73 53.15
CA LEU A 48 27.60 55.44 53.20
C LEU A 48 26.70 55.25 51.98
N GLU A 49 26.06 56.32 51.50
CA GLU A 49 25.31 56.32 50.24
C GLU A 49 26.22 56.01 49.04
N LEU A 50 27.40 56.63 48.93
CA LEU A 50 28.37 56.32 47.87
C LEU A 50 28.71 54.83 47.83
N ILE A 51 28.97 54.21 48.98
CA ILE A 51 29.27 52.77 49.07
C ILE A 51 28.07 51.91 48.66
N ARG A 52 26.85 52.30 49.04
CA ARG A 52 25.61 51.61 48.66
C ARG A 52 25.38 51.72 47.15
N SER A 53 25.41 52.93 46.59
CA SER A 53 25.23 53.14 45.15
C SER A 53 26.27 52.40 44.31
N PHE A 54 27.54 52.35 44.75
CA PHE A 54 28.56 51.55 44.07
C PHE A 54 28.23 50.04 44.11
N THR A 55 27.76 49.55 45.27
CA THR A 55 27.35 48.16 45.44
C THR A 55 26.19 47.81 44.50
N ASP A 56 25.15 48.65 44.47
CA ASP A 56 23.96 48.43 43.66
C ASP A 56 24.28 48.49 42.16
N LEU A 57 25.06 49.49 41.73
CA LEU A 57 25.47 49.63 40.33
C LEU A 57 26.33 48.45 39.87
N THR A 58 27.25 47.98 40.71
CA THR A 58 28.10 46.83 40.38
C THR A 58 27.26 45.57 40.20
N ASN A 59 26.33 45.31 41.12
CA ASN A 59 25.45 44.16 41.03
C ASN A 59 24.55 44.22 39.79
N ALA A 60 23.96 45.38 39.51
CA ALA A 60 23.13 45.58 38.32
C ALA A 60 23.92 45.33 37.03
N LYS A 61 25.17 45.82 36.95
CA LYS A 61 26.04 45.61 35.79
C LYS A 61 26.49 44.16 35.64
N GLN A 62 26.79 43.47 36.74
CA GLN A 62 27.09 42.04 36.72
C GLN A 62 25.90 41.23 36.21
N GLU A 63 24.68 41.54 36.66
CA GLU A 63 23.47 40.86 36.21
C GLU A 63 23.24 41.07 34.70
N GLU A 64 23.39 42.30 34.21
CA GLU A 64 23.29 42.64 32.79
C GLU A 64 24.29 41.82 31.94
N ILE A 65 25.55 41.80 32.36
CA ILE A 65 26.62 41.05 31.66
C ILE A 65 26.34 39.54 31.69
N MET A 66 25.91 39.01 32.84
CA MET A 66 25.62 37.58 32.98
C MET A 66 24.43 37.16 32.13
N LYS A 67 23.37 37.97 32.06
CA LYS A 67 22.23 37.77 31.16
C LYS A 67 22.67 37.77 29.70
N ALA A 68 23.49 38.75 29.30
CA ALA A 68 24.02 38.81 27.94
C ALA A 68 24.88 37.60 27.59
N LYS A 69 25.78 37.19 28.51
CA LYS A 69 26.62 35.99 28.36
C LYS A 69 25.77 34.74 28.18
N LEU A 70 24.77 34.53 29.04
CA LEU A 70 23.88 33.37 28.97
C LEU A 70 23.14 33.32 27.62
N ARG A 71 22.63 34.46 27.16
CA ARG A 71 21.98 34.57 25.84
C ARG A 71 22.92 34.14 24.70
N TYR A 72 24.17 34.58 24.72
CA TYR A 72 25.15 34.18 23.70
C TYR A 72 25.51 32.70 23.79
N MET A 73 25.69 32.16 25.00
CA MET A 73 25.96 30.73 25.19
C MET A 73 24.82 29.87 24.64
N CYS A 74 23.57 30.19 25.02
CA CYS A 74 22.41 29.49 24.48
C CYS A 74 22.31 29.63 22.96
N GLY A 75 22.58 30.82 22.41
CA GLY A 75 22.60 31.04 20.97
C GLY A 75 23.66 30.18 20.26
N LEU A 76 24.86 30.10 20.83
CA LEU A 76 25.94 29.27 20.30
C LEU A 76 25.59 27.79 20.33
N ASP A 77 25.02 27.30 21.43
CA ASP A 77 24.57 25.90 21.54
C ASP A 77 23.51 25.57 20.48
N LYS A 78 22.57 26.49 20.23
CA LYS A 78 21.56 26.31 19.18
C LYS A 78 22.16 26.31 17.77
N LEU A 79 23.16 27.13 17.52
CA LEU A 79 23.87 27.15 16.23
C LEU A 79 24.67 25.86 16.01
N LEU A 80 25.36 25.36 17.03
CA LEU A 80 26.07 24.08 16.96
C LEU A 80 25.11 22.92 16.69
N PHE A 81 24.01 22.84 17.43
CA PHE A 81 22.97 21.83 17.21
C PHE A 81 22.35 21.90 15.81
N ALA A 82 22.11 23.11 15.29
CA ALA A 82 21.61 23.28 13.92
C ALA A 82 22.67 22.83 12.89
N ALA A 83 23.94 23.17 13.10
CA ALA A 83 25.03 22.76 12.21
C ALA A 83 25.19 21.23 12.15
N GLU A 84 25.09 20.55 13.30
CA GLU A 84 25.13 19.08 13.37
C GLU A 84 23.97 18.44 12.60
N GLN A 85 22.74 18.93 12.78
CA GLN A 85 21.58 18.42 12.04
C GLN A 85 21.71 18.65 10.53
N VAL A 86 22.19 19.82 10.10
CA VAL A 86 22.41 20.11 8.68
C VAL A 86 23.49 19.19 8.11
N ALA A 87 24.56 18.91 8.85
CA ALA A 87 25.60 17.97 8.42
C ALA A 87 25.05 16.54 8.26
N ALA A 88 24.21 16.08 9.21
CA ALA A 88 23.54 14.79 9.11
C ALA A 88 22.62 14.71 7.88
N MET A 89 21.78 15.72 7.68
CA MET A 89 20.88 15.80 6.52
C MET A 89 21.66 15.85 5.18
N GLN A 90 22.78 16.57 5.13
CA GLN A 90 23.64 16.59 3.94
C GLN A 90 24.21 15.21 3.62
N LYS A 91 24.63 14.45 4.64
CA LYS A 91 25.11 13.08 4.48
C LYS A 91 24.00 12.18 3.94
N GLU A 92 22.82 12.19 4.56
CA GLU A 92 21.66 11.42 4.09
C GLU A 92 21.29 11.76 2.63
N LEU A 93 21.27 13.05 2.28
CA LEU A 93 20.98 13.49 0.92
C LEU A 93 22.05 13.01 -0.08
N SER A 94 23.32 12.98 0.33
CA SER A 94 24.41 12.49 -0.51
C SER A 94 24.31 10.98 -0.78
N GLU A 95 23.83 10.21 0.20
CA GLU A 95 23.63 8.76 0.10
C GLU A 95 22.35 8.40 -0.68
N LEU A 96 21.28 9.19 -0.53
CA LEU A 96 19.98 8.93 -1.15
C LEU A 96 19.94 9.34 -2.63
N LYS A 97 20.65 10.39 -3.03
CA LYS A 97 20.73 10.86 -4.42
C LYS A 97 21.05 9.76 -5.45
N PRO A 98 22.12 8.97 -5.30
CA PRO A 98 22.42 7.91 -6.27
C PRO A 98 21.37 6.80 -6.28
N GLN A 99 20.78 6.48 -5.12
CA GLN A 99 19.72 5.47 -5.03
C GLN A 99 18.46 5.92 -5.78
N LEU A 100 18.10 7.20 -5.70
CA LEU A 100 17.00 7.79 -6.45
C LEU A 100 17.22 7.70 -7.96
N VAL A 101 18.43 8.01 -8.44
CA VAL A 101 18.77 7.88 -9.86
C VAL A 101 18.62 6.43 -10.33
N LEU A 102 19.19 5.49 -9.58
CA LEU A 102 19.08 4.05 -9.88
C LEU A 102 17.63 3.55 -9.86
N ALA A 103 16.81 4.02 -8.92
CA ALA A 103 15.40 3.65 -8.84
C ALA A 103 14.60 4.24 -10.00
N ALA A 104 14.88 5.49 -10.39
CA ALA A 104 14.25 6.14 -11.54
C ALA A 104 14.64 5.47 -12.86
N ASP A 105 15.90 5.05 -13.02
CA ASP A 105 16.35 4.27 -14.17
C ASP A 105 15.63 2.92 -14.24
N ARG A 106 15.59 2.17 -13.14
CA ARG A 106 14.84 0.90 -13.06
C ARG A 106 13.35 1.08 -13.37
N GLY A 107 12.72 2.14 -12.87
CA GLY A 107 11.33 2.45 -13.16
C GLY A 107 11.08 2.73 -14.65
N ARG A 108 12.00 3.46 -15.30
CA ARG A 108 11.96 3.69 -16.75
C ARG A 108 12.10 2.40 -17.55
N ASP A 109 12.99 1.51 -17.15
CA ASP A 109 13.19 0.23 -17.82
C ASP A 109 11.96 -0.68 -17.67
N MET A 110 11.39 -0.77 -16.46
CA MET A 110 10.17 -1.53 -16.19
C MET A 110 8.99 -0.99 -17.01
N MET A 111 8.84 0.33 -17.11
CA MET A 111 7.79 0.95 -17.93
C MET A 111 7.95 0.58 -19.42
N ARG A 112 9.18 0.52 -19.92
CA ARG A 112 9.48 0.11 -21.31
C ARG A 112 9.12 -1.37 -21.55
N GLU A 113 9.34 -2.24 -20.56
CA GLU A 113 8.94 -3.65 -20.65
C GLU A 113 7.42 -3.80 -20.63
N ILE A 114 6.72 -3.10 -19.74
CA ILE A 114 5.25 -3.09 -19.68
C ILE A 114 4.67 -2.61 -21.00
N GLU A 115 5.23 -1.58 -21.62
CA GLU A 115 4.73 -1.08 -22.91
C GLU A 115 4.87 -2.16 -24.00
N LYS A 116 6.01 -2.86 -24.06
CA LYS A 116 6.21 -3.99 -24.99
C LYS A 116 5.25 -5.14 -24.74
N GLU A 117 5.02 -5.51 -23.47
CA GLU A 117 4.11 -6.58 -23.11
C GLU A 117 2.65 -6.20 -23.38
N THR A 118 2.28 -4.95 -23.13
CA THR A 118 0.92 -4.44 -23.37
C THR A 118 0.55 -4.55 -24.85
N VAL A 119 1.47 -4.26 -25.77
CA VAL A 119 1.24 -4.44 -27.21
C VAL A 119 1.01 -5.92 -27.56
N LYS A 120 1.82 -6.83 -26.99
CA LYS A 120 1.66 -8.28 -27.21
C LYS A 120 0.33 -8.80 -26.66
N VAL A 121 -0.01 -8.40 -25.44
CA VAL A 121 -1.28 -8.78 -24.78
C VAL A 121 -2.47 -8.21 -25.53
N GLY A 122 -2.39 -6.98 -26.03
CA GLY A 122 -3.43 -6.38 -26.87
C GLY A 122 -3.68 -7.18 -28.16
N ALA A 123 -2.62 -7.58 -28.85
CA ALA A 123 -2.72 -8.42 -30.05
C ALA A 123 -3.33 -9.79 -29.73
N ALA A 124 -2.84 -10.47 -28.69
CA ALA A 124 -3.36 -11.76 -28.25
C ALA A 124 -4.83 -11.67 -27.81
N SER A 125 -5.21 -10.63 -27.06
CA SER A 125 -6.58 -10.42 -26.61
C SER A 125 -7.53 -10.20 -27.79
N SER A 126 -7.10 -9.45 -28.81
CA SER A 126 -7.90 -9.29 -30.04
C SER A 126 -8.11 -10.62 -30.77
N GLN A 127 -7.09 -11.47 -30.82
CA GLN A 127 -7.18 -12.79 -31.44
C GLN A 127 -8.12 -13.71 -30.66
N VAL A 128 -7.94 -13.81 -29.34
CA VAL A 128 -8.80 -14.62 -28.46
C VAL A 128 -10.25 -14.17 -28.55
N ARG A 129 -10.52 -12.86 -28.64
CA ARG A 129 -11.88 -12.34 -28.79
C ARG A 129 -12.52 -12.73 -30.13
N SER A 130 -11.73 -12.86 -31.19
CA SER A 130 -12.20 -13.38 -32.48
C SER A 130 -12.53 -14.88 -32.37
N ASP A 131 -11.63 -15.65 -31.78
CA ASP A 131 -11.78 -17.10 -31.63
C ASP A 131 -12.96 -17.45 -30.69
N GLU A 132 -13.15 -16.70 -29.60
CA GLU A 132 -14.29 -16.83 -28.69
C GLU A 132 -15.62 -16.63 -29.42
N LYS A 133 -15.70 -15.65 -30.33
CA LYS A 133 -16.91 -15.40 -31.12
C LYS A 133 -17.22 -16.58 -32.05
N ILE A 134 -16.20 -17.18 -32.66
CA ILE A 134 -16.35 -18.34 -33.54
C ILE A 134 -16.76 -19.57 -32.71
N ALA A 135 -16.10 -19.82 -31.59
CA ALA A 135 -16.40 -20.94 -30.70
C ALA A 135 -17.84 -20.85 -30.14
N ASN A 136 -18.30 -19.66 -29.74
CA ASN A 136 -19.67 -19.47 -29.28
C ASN A 136 -20.72 -19.71 -30.39
N LEU A 137 -20.43 -19.32 -31.64
CA LEU A 137 -21.32 -19.64 -32.77
C LEU A 137 -21.39 -21.15 -33.02
N GLN A 138 -20.25 -21.84 -32.98
CA GLN A 138 -20.21 -23.30 -33.17
C GLN A 138 -20.89 -24.03 -32.00
N ALA A 139 -20.69 -23.57 -30.76
CA ALA A 139 -21.34 -24.12 -29.58
C ALA A 139 -22.87 -23.96 -29.64
N ALA A 140 -23.36 -22.79 -30.07
CA ALA A 140 -24.79 -22.57 -30.28
C ALA A 140 -25.35 -23.54 -31.35
N ALA A 141 -24.69 -23.65 -32.51
CA ALA A 141 -25.12 -24.57 -33.56
C ALA A 141 -25.12 -26.05 -33.12
N ALA A 142 -24.12 -26.47 -32.35
CA ALA A 142 -24.05 -27.82 -31.80
C ALA A 142 -25.14 -28.07 -30.74
N GLN A 143 -25.46 -27.07 -29.92
CA GLN A 143 -26.52 -27.15 -28.92
C GLN A 143 -27.90 -27.23 -29.57
N ASP A 144 -28.13 -26.48 -30.65
CA ASP A 144 -29.36 -26.53 -31.44
C ASP A 144 -29.55 -27.93 -32.05
N LEU A 145 -28.53 -28.46 -32.72
CA LEU A 145 -28.56 -29.81 -33.30
C LEU A 145 -28.78 -30.89 -32.23
N LYS A 146 -28.12 -30.76 -31.08
CA LYS A 146 -28.32 -31.67 -29.95
C LYS A 146 -29.78 -31.63 -29.48
N SER A 147 -30.36 -30.44 -29.33
CA SER A 147 -31.74 -30.28 -28.90
C SER A 147 -32.74 -30.88 -29.90
N GLU A 148 -32.48 -30.75 -31.20
CA GLU A 148 -33.27 -31.39 -32.25
C GLU A 148 -33.22 -32.93 -32.13
N CYS A 149 -32.02 -33.50 -32.03
CA CYS A 149 -31.86 -34.95 -31.88
C CYS A 149 -32.45 -35.49 -30.57
N GLU A 150 -32.33 -34.77 -29.45
CA GLU A 150 -32.93 -35.16 -28.17
C GLU A 150 -34.47 -35.13 -28.25
N ALA A 151 -35.05 -34.17 -28.98
CA ALA A 151 -36.50 -34.11 -29.20
C ALA A 151 -37.01 -35.30 -30.03
N ASP A 152 -36.29 -35.69 -31.09
CA ASP A 152 -36.63 -36.86 -31.89
C ASP A 152 -36.48 -38.15 -31.08
N LEU A 153 -35.40 -38.26 -30.30
CA LEU A 153 -35.17 -39.41 -29.44
C LEU A 153 -36.25 -39.54 -28.36
N ALA A 154 -36.69 -38.43 -27.75
CA ALA A 154 -37.76 -38.41 -26.76
C ALA A 154 -39.10 -38.90 -27.31
N GLN A 155 -39.35 -38.72 -28.62
CA GLN A 155 -40.53 -39.29 -29.28
C GLN A 155 -40.36 -40.80 -29.57
N ALA A 156 -39.14 -41.24 -29.88
CA ALA A 156 -38.86 -42.63 -30.23
C ALA A 156 -38.82 -43.58 -29.02
N ILE A 157 -38.31 -43.13 -27.87
CA ILE A 157 -38.22 -43.94 -26.63
C ILE A 157 -39.57 -44.54 -26.20
N PRO A 158 -40.69 -43.79 -26.07
CA PRO A 158 -41.95 -44.37 -25.61
C PRO A 158 -42.49 -45.42 -26.58
N ILE A 159 -42.32 -45.22 -27.89
CA ILE A 159 -42.74 -46.20 -28.91
C ILE A 159 -41.94 -47.50 -28.77
N LEU A 160 -40.63 -47.39 -28.49
CA LEU A 160 -39.77 -48.54 -28.26
C LEU A 160 -40.13 -49.26 -26.95
N GLU A 161 -40.35 -48.54 -25.86
CA GLU A 161 -40.73 -49.10 -24.57
C GLU A 161 -42.10 -49.80 -24.64
N ASP A 162 -43.07 -49.20 -25.33
CA ASP A 162 -44.38 -49.83 -25.62
C ASP A 162 -44.22 -51.11 -26.43
N ALA A 163 -43.35 -51.12 -27.45
CA ALA A 163 -43.07 -52.32 -28.24
C ALA A 163 -42.38 -53.42 -27.41
N ILE A 164 -41.46 -53.07 -26.51
CA ILE A 164 -40.82 -54.01 -25.58
C ILE A 164 -41.85 -54.55 -24.57
N ALA A 165 -42.71 -53.69 -24.02
CA ALA A 165 -43.78 -54.09 -23.12
C ALA A 165 -44.74 -55.08 -23.81
N ALA A 166 -45.14 -54.81 -25.05
CA ALA A 166 -45.95 -55.72 -25.85
C ALA A 166 -45.25 -57.07 -26.06
N LEU A 167 -43.95 -57.08 -26.37
CA LEU A 167 -43.18 -58.33 -26.52
C LEU A 167 -43.12 -59.14 -25.21
N ASN A 168 -42.99 -58.47 -24.06
CA ASN A 168 -42.97 -59.11 -22.74
C ASN A 168 -44.31 -59.78 -22.35
N THR A 169 -45.40 -59.49 -23.07
CA THR A 169 -46.68 -60.21 -22.88
C THR A 169 -46.75 -61.57 -23.57
N LEU A 170 -45.81 -61.89 -24.47
CA LEU A 170 -45.75 -63.17 -25.15
C LEU A 170 -45.37 -64.29 -24.18
N LYS A 171 -46.18 -65.33 -24.12
CA LYS A 171 -45.90 -66.51 -23.31
C LYS A 171 -45.14 -67.55 -24.15
N PRO A 172 -44.32 -68.42 -23.51
CA PRO A 172 -43.65 -69.52 -24.21
C PRO A 172 -44.61 -70.43 -24.99
N THR A 173 -45.85 -70.55 -24.54
CA THR A 173 -46.92 -71.29 -25.21
C THR A 173 -47.27 -70.72 -26.58
N ASP A 174 -47.25 -69.40 -26.76
CA ASP A 174 -47.59 -68.73 -28.01
C ASP A 174 -46.50 -68.96 -29.06
N ILE A 175 -45.23 -69.00 -28.63
CA ILE A 175 -44.09 -69.32 -29.49
C ILE A 175 -44.13 -70.78 -29.93
N THR A 176 -44.50 -71.71 -29.04
CA THR A 176 -44.66 -73.13 -29.41
C THR A 176 -45.79 -73.37 -30.40
N LEU A 177 -46.86 -72.57 -30.34
CA LEU A 177 -47.95 -72.61 -31.30
C LEU A 177 -47.46 -72.22 -32.71
N VAL A 178 -46.74 -71.10 -32.84
CA VAL A 178 -46.17 -70.68 -34.13
C VAL A 178 -45.19 -71.72 -34.68
N LYS A 179 -44.35 -72.34 -33.83
CA LYS A 179 -43.40 -73.40 -34.23
C LYS A 179 -44.08 -74.67 -34.76
N SER A 180 -45.29 -74.99 -34.28
CA SER A 180 -46.02 -76.21 -34.65
C SER A 180 -46.92 -76.06 -35.89
N MET A 181 -47.09 -74.83 -36.41
CA MET A 181 -47.85 -74.58 -37.63
C MET A 181 -47.07 -75.06 -38.87
N LYS A 182 -47.66 -75.98 -39.64
CA LYS A 182 -47.08 -76.45 -40.92
C LYS A 182 -47.11 -75.39 -42.03
N ASN A 183 -48.09 -74.47 -42.00
CA ASN A 183 -48.21 -73.37 -42.95
C ASN A 183 -48.77 -72.11 -42.23
N PRO A 184 -47.92 -71.29 -41.60
CA PRO A 184 -48.38 -70.09 -40.91
C PRO A 184 -48.97 -69.05 -41.89
N PRO A 185 -49.96 -68.24 -41.48
CA PRO A 185 -50.48 -67.14 -42.29
C PRO A 185 -49.40 -66.15 -42.74
N ASP A 186 -49.62 -65.49 -43.87
CA ASP A 186 -48.60 -64.64 -44.52
C ASP A 186 -48.10 -63.49 -43.64
N ALA A 187 -48.97 -62.93 -42.77
CA ALA A 187 -48.59 -61.92 -41.79
C ALA A 187 -47.51 -62.43 -40.80
N ILE A 188 -47.61 -63.68 -40.35
CA ILE A 188 -46.64 -64.29 -39.43
C ILE A 188 -45.33 -64.60 -40.15
N LYS A 189 -45.39 -65.07 -41.39
CA LYS A 189 -44.21 -65.32 -42.23
C LYS A 189 -43.41 -64.04 -42.47
N LEU A 190 -44.10 -62.93 -42.78
CA LEU A 190 -43.46 -61.65 -43.05
C LEU A 190 -42.78 -61.08 -41.79
N VAL A 191 -43.44 -61.16 -40.63
CA VAL A 191 -42.84 -60.71 -39.35
C VAL A 191 -41.65 -61.60 -38.96
N MET A 192 -41.76 -62.92 -39.06
CA MET A 192 -40.64 -63.83 -38.75
C MET A 192 -39.47 -63.70 -39.74
N ALA A 193 -39.75 -63.43 -41.02
CA ALA A 193 -38.71 -63.11 -41.99
C ALA A 193 -37.97 -61.81 -41.62
N ALA A 194 -38.69 -60.76 -41.22
CA ALA A 194 -38.10 -59.52 -40.75
C ALA A 194 -37.22 -59.73 -39.50
N VAL A 195 -37.68 -60.53 -38.54
CA VAL A 195 -36.90 -60.87 -37.34
C VAL A 195 -35.63 -61.68 -37.69
N CYS A 196 -35.73 -62.66 -38.59
CA CYS A 196 -34.56 -63.42 -39.07
C CYS A 196 -33.53 -62.50 -39.75
N VAL A 197 -33.99 -61.52 -40.54
CA VAL A 197 -33.11 -60.51 -41.13
C VAL A 197 -32.48 -59.61 -40.05
N MET A 198 -33.25 -59.10 -39.10
CA MET A 198 -32.73 -58.28 -37.99
C MET A 198 -31.79 -59.04 -37.04
N LYS A 199 -31.87 -60.38 -37.01
CA LYS A 199 -30.98 -61.27 -36.23
C LYS A 199 -29.88 -61.92 -37.09
N ASP A 200 -29.69 -61.47 -38.33
CA ASP A 200 -28.70 -62.01 -39.28
C ASP A 200 -28.78 -63.54 -39.53
N VAL A 201 -29.97 -64.13 -39.37
CA VAL A 201 -30.24 -65.54 -39.67
C VAL A 201 -30.56 -65.67 -41.15
N LYS A 202 -29.61 -66.22 -41.91
CA LYS A 202 -29.78 -66.46 -43.34
C LYS A 202 -30.84 -67.55 -43.58
N PRO A 203 -31.74 -67.38 -44.57
CA PRO A 203 -32.73 -68.41 -44.89
C PRO A 203 -32.04 -69.65 -45.46
N ASP A 204 -32.34 -70.81 -44.88
CA ASP A 204 -31.97 -72.08 -45.48
C ASP A 204 -32.73 -72.24 -46.81
N ARG A 205 -31.99 -72.50 -47.89
CA ARG A 205 -32.58 -72.76 -49.20
C ARG A 205 -33.23 -74.13 -49.16
N ILE A 206 -34.55 -74.15 -49.10
CA ILE A 206 -35.35 -75.35 -49.36
C ILE A 206 -35.70 -75.34 -50.83
N ASN A 207 -35.41 -76.43 -51.53
CA ASN A 207 -35.78 -76.59 -52.92
C ASN A 207 -37.30 -76.72 -53.05
N ASP A 208 -37.85 -75.95 -53.98
CA ASP A 208 -39.27 -75.95 -54.30
C ASP A 208 -39.67 -77.33 -54.85
N PRO A 209 -40.68 -78.03 -54.29
CA PRO A 209 -41.06 -79.38 -54.74
C PRO A 209 -41.56 -79.42 -56.19
N THR A 210 -41.77 -78.26 -56.80
CA THR A 210 -42.26 -78.12 -58.18
C THR A 210 -41.20 -77.65 -59.18
N THR A 211 -40.02 -77.24 -58.71
CA THR A 211 -38.85 -77.05 -59.59
C THR A 211 -37.57 -77.15 -58.77
N GLY A 212 -37.03 -78.38 -58.71
CA GLY A 212 -35.60 -78.72 -58.61
C GLY A 212 -34.78 -78.07 -57.52
#